data_AF-Q1JWY3-F1
#
_entry.id   AF-Q1JWY3-F1
#
_cell.length_a   1.000
_cell.length_b   1.000
_cell.length_c   1.000
_cell.angle_alpha   90.00
_cell.angle_beta   90.00
_cell.angle_gamma   90.00
#
_symmetry.space_group_name_H-M   'P 1'
#
loop_
_entity.id
_entity.type
_entity.pdbx_description
1 polymer ?
#
loop_
_entity_poly.entity_id
_entity_poly.type
_entity_poly.pdbx_seq_one_letter_code
_entity_poly.pdbx_strand_id
1 'polypeptide(L)'
;MPVQIVQQSQSTQVRSAPPVKNGQTDDFSRILVRARNSAQPEQRLSSPSSPPRHVPAISTDASDWQKYRDEQLLSNPGGENYFIPSAAQSEESSTIDNLTKDLSDVVDNIGNFFQNLLFGAETHYRDEQGEVQTSQNRGLVGSLVDLVCDVGSALSFGAWRPDGEAAPEGFQERASFVFDKLTEAVADDVVAGVGGSVNHMGEDLLLAGWNLVEMVPDATISNVDAAEKVVSNVFDNGQVVIDYLTDVLPGAEAWLRIHATDLNDNQVPVFYNLTTPENFTGDTRWEQVSNTPLRKALETVGSLLADGAMLMLLGQLPSTSQDHH
;
A
#
# COMPACT_ATOMS: atom_id res chain seq x y z
N MET A 1 18.47 59.27 -52.60
CA MET A 1 17.13 58.80 -53.00
C MET A 1 17.21 57.30 -53.23
N PRO A 2 16.29 56.50 -52.68
CA PRO A 2 16.51 55.08 -52.43
C PRO A 2 16.28 54.24 -53.70
N VAL A 3 17.12 53.22 -53.88
CA VAL A 3 16.93 52.15 -54.87
C VAL A 3 16.46 50.93 -54.10
N GLN A 4 15.24 50.49 -54.40
CA GLN A 4 14.64 49.24 -53.96
C GLN A 4 15.49 48.05 -54.44
N ILE A 5 15.84 47.15 -53.53
CA ILE A 5 16.27 45.79 -53.91
C ILE A 5 15.28 44.81 -53.31
N VAL A 6 14.64 44.11 -54.22
CA VAL A 6 13.63 43.07 -54.06
C VAL A 6 14.25 41.86 -53.35
N GLN A 7 13.68 41.47 -52.21
CA GLN A 7 13.97 40.20 -51.54
C GLN A 7 13.28 39.07 -52.31
N GLN A 8 14.08 38.21 -52.94
CA GLN A 8 13.61 36.94 -53.49
C GLN A 8 13.52 35.90 -52.37
N SER A 9 12.29 35.46 -52.09
CA SER A 9 12.01 34.31 -51.24
C SER A 9 12.43 33.03 -51.94
N GLN A 10 13.46 32.35 -51.44
CA GLN A 10 13.74 30.96 -51.80
C GLN A 10 13.05 30.04 -50.80
N SER A 11 12.07 29.28 -51.29
CA SER A 11 11.39 28.21 -50.58
C SER A 11 12.32 27.00 -50.45
N THR A 12 12.85 26.75 -49.26
CA THR A 12 13.49 25.47 -48.93
C THR A 12 12.39 24.46 -48.58
N GLN A 13 12.09 23.56 -49.51
CA GLN A 13 11.30 22.36 -49.23
C GLN A 13 12.05 21.49 -48.21
N VAL A 14 11.57 21.46 -46.97
CA VAL A 14 11.93 20.42 -46.00
C VAL A 14 11.29 19.13 -46.47
N ARG A 15 12.10 18.19 -46.95
CA ARG A 15 11.68 16.79 -47.16
C ARG A 15 11.26 16.22 -45.81
N SER A 16 9.97 16.08 -45.58
CA SER A 16 9.42 15.24 -44.52
C SER A 16 9.86 13.80 -44.78
N ALA A 17 10.58 13.20 -43.83
CA ALA A 17 10.80 11.76 -43.81
C ALA A 17 9.44 11.03 -43.77
N PRO A 18 9.29 9.88 -44.45
CA PRO A 18 8.05 9.12 -44.39
C PRO A 18 7.81 8.63 -42.95
N PRO A 19 6.55 8.60 -42.48
CA PRO A 19 6.23 8.05 -41.17
C PRO A 19 6.65 6.58 -41.14
N VAL A 20 7.49 6.22 -40.17
CA VAL A 20 7.77 4.84 -39.82
C VAL A 20 6.43 4.23 -39.39
N LYS A 21 5.97 3.24 -40.15
CA LYS A 21 4.80 2.44 -39.77
C LYS A 21 5.21 1.60 -38.55
N ASN A 22 4.91 2.09 -37.35
CA ASN A 22 4.99 1.29 -36.14
C ASN A 22 3.94 0.18 -36.24
N GLY A 23 4.43 -1.04 -36.41
CA GLY A 23 3.62 -2.25 -36.38
C GLY A 23 3.48 -2.75 -34.95
N GLN A 24 2.22 -2.93 -34.52
CA GLN A 24 1.74 -3.95 -33.60
C GLN A 24 2.24 -4.00 -32.14
N THR A 25 3.35 -3.34 -31.76
CA THR A 25 3.82 -3.21 -30.36
C THR A 25 3.22 -2.00 -29.63
N ASP A 26 2.61 -1.07 -30.38
CA ASP A 26 1.97 0.13 -29.83
C ASP A 26 0.66 -0.19 -29.08
N ASP A 27 0.04 -1.35 -29.35
CA ASP A 27 -1.29 -1.65 -28.83
C ASP A 27 -1.25 -2.12 -27.36
N PHE A 28 -0.30 -3.01 -27.02
CA PHE A 28 -0.12 -3.45 -25.63
C PHE A 28 0.41 -2.32 -24.73
N SER A 29 1.34 -1.51 -25.25
CA SER A 29 1.86 -0.33 -24.55
C SER A 29 0.76 0.69 -24.26
N ARG A 30 -0.17 0.92 -25.21
CA ARG A 30 -1.35 1.75 -24.98
C ARG A 30 -2.34 1.12 -24.01
N ILE A 31 -2.48 -0.20 -24.00
CA ILE A 31 -3.34 -0.89 -23.02
C ILE A 31 -2.77 -0.76 -21.61
N LEU A 32 -1.46 -0.95 -21.42
CA LEU A 32 -0.80 -0.78 -20.11
C LEU A 32 -0.78 0.67 -19.66
N VAL A 33 -0.44 1.62 -20.54
CA VAL A 33 -0.49 3.06 -20.22
C VAL A 33 -1.94 3.51 -19.98
N ARG A 34 -2.93 2.97 -20.70
CA ARG A 34 -4.34 3.26 -20.44
C ARG A 34 -4.82 2.62 -19.15
N ALA A 35 -4.38 1.41 -18.80
CA ALA A 35 -4.71 0.78 -17.52
C ALA A 35 -4.11 1.58 -16.35
N ARG A 36 -2.84 1.99 -16.47
CA ARG A 36 -2.14 2.86 -15.52
C ARG A 36 -2.77 4.24 -15.40
N ASN A 37 -3.07 4.92 -16.51
CA ASN A 37 -3.71 6.24 -16.50
C ASN A 37 -5.20 6.19 -16.11
N SER A 38 -5.83 5.01 -16.19
CA SER A 38 -7.17 4.79 -15.60
C SER A 38 -7.09 4.50 -14.10
N ALA A 39 -5.90 4.20 -13.57
CA ALA A 39 -5.61 3.95 -12.16
C ALA A 39 -4.92 5.15 -11.47
N GLN A 40 -4.28 6.06 -12.21
CA GLN A 40 -3.82 7.35 -11.69
C GLN A 40 -4.98 8.34 -11.58
N PRO A 41 -5.11 9.09 -10.46
CA PRO A 41 -6.31 9.86 -10.15
C PRO A 41 -6.34 11.20 -10.89
N GLU A 42 -6.61 11.20 -12.20
CA GLU A 42 -7.30 12.35 -12.78
C GLU A 42 -8.79 12.21 -12.43
N GLN A 43 -9.21 12.96 -11.40
CA GLN A 43 -10.58 13.30 -11.04
C GLN A 43 -11.63 12.88 -12.09
N ARG A 44 -12.27 11.70 -11.92
CA ARG A 44 -13.73 11.49 -12.13
C ARG A 44 -14.14 10.02 -11.95
N LEU A 45 -15.12 9.86 -11.06
CA LEU A 45 -16.07 8.74 -10.92
C LEU A 45 -15.53 7.47 -10.24
N SER A 46 -14.79 7.61 -9.14
CA SER A 46 -15.04 6.74 -8.01
C SER A 46 -16.40 7.14 -7.41
N SER A 47 -17.33 6.18 -7.29
CA SER A 47 -18.27 6.29 -6.18
C SER A 47 -17.40 6.34 -4.93
N PRO A 48 -17.44 7.39 -4.11
CA PRO A 48 -16.66 7.40 -2.89
C PRO A 48 -17.15 6.21 -2.06
N SER A 49 -16.24 5.31 -1.67
CA SER A 49 -16.27 4.80 -0.31
C SER A 49 -16.55 6.04 0.55
N SER A 50 -17.74 6.09 1.14
CA SER A 50 -18.07 7.23 1.98
C SER A 50 -16.99 7.32 3.05
N PRO A 51 -16.46 8.51 3.40
CA PRO A 51 -15.53 8.63 4.51
C PRO A 51 -16.11 7.89 5.72
N PRO A 52 -15.29 7.23 6.55
CA PRO A 52 -15.76 6.36 7.61
C PRO A 52 -16.79 7.11 8.43
N ARG A 53 -18.02 6.58 8.45
CA ARG A 53 -19.21 7.34 8.84
C ARG A 53 -19.32 7.62 10.34
N HIS A 54 -18.34 7.15 11.11
CA HIS A 54 -17.99 7.59 12.45
C HIS A 54 -16.59 7.04 12.77
N VAL A 55 -15.67 7.88 13.24
CA VAL A 55 -14.37 7.48 13.80
C VAL A 55 -14.19 8.23 15.12
N PRO A 56 -13.81 7.57 16.23
CA PRO A 56 -13.56 8.25 17.50
C PRO A 56 -12.46 9.31 17.36
N ALA A 57 -12.55 10.43 18.07
CA ALA A 57 -11.41 11.33 18.20
C ALA A 57 -10.39 10.73 19.20
N ILE A 58 -9.10 10.80 18.87
CA ILE A 58 -8.03 10.45 19.82
C ILE A 58 -7.50 11.72 20.49
N SER A 59 -7.19 11.63 21.79
CA SER A 59 -6.62 12.75 22.54
C SER A 59 -5.15 12.97 22.16
N THR A 60 -4.71 14.22 22.15
CA THR A 60 -3.28 14.58 22.02
C THR A 60 -2.41 13.99 23.14
N ASP A 61 -3.01 13.69 24.30
CA ASP A 61 -2.34 13.09 25.45
C ASP A 61 -2.54 11.56 25.51
N ALA A 62 -3.01 10.94 24.43
CA ALA A 62 -3.15 9.49 24.34
C ALA A 62 -1.80 8.78 24.51
N SER A 63 -1.81 7.69 25.28
CA SER A 63 -0.65 6.84 25.45
C SER A 63 -0.23 6.18 24.13
N ASP A 64 1.04 5.79 24.01
CA ASP A 64 1.56 5.09 22.83
C ASP A 64 0.73 3.86 22.43
N TRP A 65 0.22 3.12 23.43
CA TRP A 65 -0.67 1.98 23.18
C TRP A 65 -2.02 2.39 22.59
N GLN A 66 -2.60 3.49 23.07
CA GLN A 66 -3.87 3.99 22.53
C GLN A 66 -3.71 4.48 21.10
N LYS A 67 -2.61 5.16 20.79
CA LYS A 67 -2.27 5.57 19.42
C LYS A 67 -2.09 4.34 18.51
N TYR A 68 -1.28 3.38 18.95
CA TYR A 68 -1.06 2.14 18.21
C TYR A 68 -2.38 1.40 17.95
N ARG A 69 -3.20 1.19 18.99
CA ARG A 69 -4.50 0.50 18.86
C ARG A 69 -5.46 1.24 17.93
N ASP A 70 -5.56 2.57 18.04
CA ASP A 70 -6.42 3.39 17.19
C ASP A 70 -5.99 3.31 15.72
N GLU A 71 -4.69 3.38 15.44
CA GLU A 71 -4.16 3.26 14.09
C GLU A 71 -4.46 1.90 13.46
N GLN A 72 -4.34 0.79 14.21
CA GLN A 72 -4.69 -0.54 13.72
C GLN A 72 -6.20 -0.73 13.51
N LEU A 73 -7.04 -0.19 14.41
CA LEU A 73 -8.49 -0.24 14.23
C LEU A 73 -9.01 0.69 13.12
N LEU A 74 -8.22 1.69 12.74
CA LEU A 74 -8.57 2.65 11.69
C LEU A 74 -8.19 2.16 10.29
N SER A 75 -7.17 1.32 10.14
CA SER A 75 -6.64 0.93 8.83
C SER A 75 -7.59 0.05 8.02
N ASN A 76 -8.46 -0.73 8.69
CA ASN A 76 -9.34 -1.72 8.05
C ASN A 76 -10.77 -1.75 8.65
N PRO A 77 -11.80 -2.13 7.85
CA PRO A 77 -13.15 -2.39 8.33
C PRO A 77 -13.23 -3.38 9.51
N GLY A 78 -14.00 -3.02 10.52
CA GLY A 78 -14.09 -3.71 11.80
C GLY A 78 -14.12 -2.72 12.95
N GLY A 79 -13.90 -3.22 14.17
CA GLY A 79 -13.83 -2.43 15.39
C GLY A 79 -15.15 -1.77 15.78
N GLU A 80 -15.61 -1.96 17.01
CA GLU A 80 -16.96 -1.57 17.47
C GLU A 80 -17.34 -0.12 17.11
N ASN A 81 -16.42 0.82 17.38
CA ASN A 81 -16.68 2.25 17.24
C ASN A 81 -16.21 2.86 15.91
N TYR A 82 -15.65 2.03 15.02
CA TYR A 82 -15.12 2.43 13.72
C TYR A 82 -16.10 2.01 12.62
N PHE A 83 -16.06 2.70 11.47
CA PHE A 83 -16.83 2.34 10.28
C PHE A 83 -18.36 2.19 10.46
N ILE A 84 -18.96 2.87 11.44
CA ILE A 84 -20.40 2.70 11.77
C ILE A 84 -21.31 3.14 10.58
N PRO A 85 -22.15 2.23 10.02
CA PRO A 85 -23.07 2.58 8.94
C PRO A 85 -24.12 3.61 9.37
N SER A 86 -24.52 4.52 8.48
CA SER A 86 -25.57 5.52 8.77
C SER A 86 -26.90 4.92 9.22
N ALA A 87 -27.20 3.68 8.83
CA ALA A 87 -28.43 2.99 9.21
C ALA A 87 -28.40 2.46 10.66
N ALA A 88 -27.23 2.35 11.28
CA ALA A 88 -26.99 1.81 12.62
C ALA A 88 -26.75 2.92 13.68
N GLN A 89 -26.96 4.20 13.33
CA GLN A 89 -26.76 5.35 14.24
C GLN A 89 -27.96 5.57 15.19
N SER A 90 -28.60 4.51 15.68
CA SER A 90 -29.60 4.59 16.76
C SER A 90 -28.90 4.80 18.12
N GLU A 91 -29.52 5.58 19.02
CA GLU A 91 -29.00 5.78 20.39
C GLU A 91 -29.08 4.53 21.28
N GLU A 92 -29.85 3.51 20.86
CA GLU A 92 -29.85 2.17 21.47
C GLU A 92 -29.29 1.19 20.43
N SER A 93 -28.11 0.61 20.68
CA SER A 93 -27.57 -0.48 19.87
C SER A 93 -28.52 -1.67 19.96
N SER A 94 -29.01 -2.13 18.82
CA SER A 94 -29.81 -3.35 18.76
C SER A 94 -28.95 -4.50 18.25
N THR A 95 -29.29 -5.73 18.65
CA THR A 95 -28.68 -6.96 18.12
C THR A 95 -28.64 -6.99 16.58
N ILE A 96 -29.60 -6.36 15.91
CA ILE A 96 -29.66 -6.30 14.46
C ILE A 96 -28.65 -5.29 13.90
N ASP A 97 -28.43 -4.17 14.59
CA ASP A 97 -27.48 -3.14 14.17
C ASP A 97 -26.05 -3.68 14.23
N ASN A 98 -25.68 -4.34 15.33
CA ASN A 98 -24.36 -4.95 15.48
C ASN A 98 -24.13 -6.06 14.43
N LEU A 99 -25.11 -6.97 14.25
CA LEU A 99 -25.01 -8.00 13.21
C LEU A 99 -24.91 -7.42 11.79
N THR A 100 -25.59 -6.30 11.53
CA THR A 100 -25.54 -5.62 10.23
C THR A 100 -24.20 -4.95 10.01
N LYS A 101 -23.63 -4.36 11.06
CA LYS A 101 -22.29 -3.77 11.06
C LYS A 101 -21.24 -4.85 10.76
N ASP A 102 -21.20 -5.94 11.52
CA ASP A 102 -20.22 -7.03 11.31
C ASP A 102 -20.32 -7.61 9.90
N LEU A 103 -21.55 -7.82 9.39
CA LEU A 103 -21.75 -8.29 8.02
C LEU A 103 -21.23 -7.28 6.99
N SER A 104 -21.40 -5.97 7.22
CA SER A 104 -20.82 -4.93 6.37
C SER A 104 -19.31 -5.02 6.40
N ASP A 105 -18.70 -5.13 7.58
CA ASP A 105 -17.25 -5.20 7.73
C ASP A 105 -16.67 -6.46 7.05
N VAL A 106 -17.38 -7.60 7.11
CA VAL A 106 -17.02 -8.81 6.34
C VAL A 106 -17.04 -8.54 4.83
N VAL A 107 -18.10 -7.89 4.33
CA VAL A 107 -18.24 -7.59 2.90
C VAL A 107 -17.19 -6.59 2.44
N ASP A 108 -16.92 -5.57 3.25
CA ASP A 108 -15.94 -4.53 2.96
C ASP A 108 -14.52 -5.10 2.95
N ASN A 109 -14.16 -5.95 3.91
CA ASN A 109 -12.87 -6.67 3.91
C ASN A 109 -12.73 -7.62 2.70
N ILE A 110 -13.78 -8.37 2.33
CA ILE A 110 -13.74 -9.18 1.08
C ILE A 110 -13.58 -8.27 -0.16
N GLY A 111 -14.22 -7.10 -0.15
CA GLY A 111 -14.05 -6.09 -1.18
C GLY A 111 -12.60 -5.62 -1.29
N ASN A 112 -11.99 -5.26 -0.15
CA ASN A 112 -10.59 -4.85 -0.05
C ASN A 112 -9.63 -5.93 -0.55
N PHE A 113 -9.88 -7.21 -0.23
CA PHE A 113 -9.10 -8.33 -0.78
C PHE A 113 -9.03 -8.28 -2.31
N PHE A 114 -10.17 -8.09 -2.99
CA PHE A 114 -10.19 -8.01 -4.45
C PHE A 114 -9.59 -6.70 -4.98
N GLN A 115 -9.68 -5.60 -4.24
CA GLN A 115 -9.02 -4.36 -4.59
C GLN A 115 -7.49 -4.50 -4.50
N ASN A 116 -6.97 -5.08 -3.42
CA ASN A 116 -5.56 -5.41 -3.21
C ASN A 116 -5.04 -6.46 -4.20
N LEU A 117 -5.87 -7.41 -4.64
CA LEU A 117 -5.53 -8.28 -5.77
C LEU A 117 -5.32 -7.49 -7.07
N LEU A 118 -6.06 -6.40 -7.27
CA LEU A 118 -6.01 -5.59 -8.49
C LEU A 118 -5.03 -4.42 -8.36
N PHE A 119 -5.52 -3.27 -7.91
CA PHE A 119 -4.79 -1.99 -7.93
C PHE A 119 -4.58 -1.36 -6.55
N GLY A 120 -5.07 -2.01 -5.49
CA GLY A 120 -4.94 -1.56 -4.11
C GLY A 120 -6.24 -1.06 -3.52
N ALA A 121 -6.49 -1.42 -2.26
CA ALA A 121 -7.59 -0.93 -1.44
C ALA A 121 -7.27 0.45 -0.84
N GLU A 122 -8.32 1.22 -0.53
CA GLU A 122 -8.19 2.43 0.28
C GLU A 122 -7.98 2.05 1.76
N THR A 123 -7.09 2.75 2.43
CA THR A 123 -6.86 2.64 3.88
C THR A 123 -6.97 4.00 4.55
N HIS A 124 -7.24 4.01 5.85
CA HIS A 124 -7.36 5.22 6.64
C HIS A 124 -6.26 5.30 7.71
N TYR A 125 -5.78 6.52 7.93
CA TYR A 125 -4.77 6.81 8.96
C TYR A 125 -5.02 8.18 9.58
N ARG A 126 -4.31 8.50 10.67
CA ARG A 126 -4.29 9.85 11.23
C ARG A 126 -3.03 10.58 10.86
N ASP A 127 -3.19 11.82 10.40
CA ASP A 127 -2.06 12.72 10.20
C ASP A 127 -1.55 13.32 11.53
N GLU A 128 -0.53 14.17 11.45
CA GLU A 128 0.07 14.83 12.62
C GLU A 128 -0.91 15.73 13.38
N GLN A 129 -2.01 16.15 12.74
CA GLN A 129 -3.07 16.95 13.36
C GLN A 129 -4.16 16.08 14.01
N GLY A 130 -4.08 14.76 13.85
CA GLY A 130 -5.07 13.80 14.34
C GLY A 130 -6.29 13.66 13.42
N GLU A 131 -6.27 14.30 12.25
CA GLU A 131 -7.34 14.23 11.26
C GLU A 131 -7.24 12.92 10.48
N VAL A 132 -8.40 12.34 10.15
CA VAL A 132 -8.45 11.08 9.39
C VAL A 132 -8.20 11.38 7.91
N GLN A 133 -7.16 10.77 7.36
CA GLN A 133 -6.79 10.83 5.95
C GLN A 133 -7.02 9.49 5.27
N THR A 134 -6.98 9.48 3.94
CA THR A 134 -7.00 8.27 3.13
C THR A 134 -5.67 8.08 2.40
N SER A 135 -5.27 6.82 2.26
CA SER A 135 -4.18 6.38 1.40
C SER A 135 -4.67 5.22 0.53
N GLN A 136 -3.89 4.82 -0.46
CA GLN A 136 -4.17 3.66 -1.29
C GLN A 136 -2.99 2.69 -1.23
N ASN A 137 -3.28 1.44 -0.90
CA ASN A 137 -2.30 0.37 -0.90
C ASN A 137 -1.84 0.05 -2.33
N ARG A 138 -0.73 -0.69 -2.48
CA ARG A 138 -0.35 -1.22 -3.79
C ARG A 138 -1.10 -2.52 -4.06
N GLY A 139 -1.67 -2.63 -5.27
CA GLY A 139 -2.29 -3.87 -5.71
C GLY A 139 -1.31 -4.85 -6.37
N LEU A 140 -1.63 -6.14 -6.33
CA LEU A 140 -0.80 -7.20 -6.91
C LEU A 140 -0.66 -7.05 -8.43
N VAL A 141 -1.77 -6.89 -9.15
CA VAL A 141 -1.73 -6.70 -10.61
C VAL A 141 -1.01 -5.40 -10.97
N GLY A 142 -1.26 -4.31 -10.23
CA GLY A 142 -0.53 -3.05 -10.42
C GLY A 142 0.98 -3.23 -10.30
N SER A 143 1.43 -3.85 -9.21
CA SER A 143 2.85 -4.10 -8.95
C SER A 143 3.50 -5.02 -9.99
N LEU A 144 2.77 -6.01 -10.51
CA LEU A 144 3.26 -6.85 -11.62
C LEU A 144 3.40 -6.08 -12.94
N VAL A 145 2.52 -5.10 -13.19
CA VAL A 145 2.63 -4.23 -14.37
C VAL A 145 3.85 -3.32 -14.23
N ASP A 146 4.03 -2.70 -13.07
CA ASP A 146 5.17 -1.83 -12.77
C ASP A 146 6.49 -2.62 -12.93
N LEU A 147 6.56 -3.84 -12.38
CA LEU A 147 7.70 -4.75 -12.55
C LEU A 147 8.09 -4.96 -14.01
N VAL A 148 7.10 -5.22 -14.88
CA VAL A 148 7.34 -5.43 -16.32
C VAL A 148 7.81 -4.14 -16.98
N CYS A 149 7.23 -3.00 -16.59
CA CYS A 149 7.61 -1.69 -17.08
C CYS A 149 9.07 -1.33 -16.71
N ASP A 150 9.48 -1.56 -15.47
CA ASP A 150 10.83 -1.24 -15.01
C ASP A 150 11.88 -2.19 -15.55
N VAL A 151 11.60 -3.49 -15.56
CA VAL A 151 12.49 -4.48 -16.21
C VAL A 151 12.65 -4.17 -17.69
N GLY A 152 11.58 -3.85 -18.41
CA GLY A 152 11.70 -3.48 -19.82
C GLY A 152 12.41 -2.14 -20.03
N SER A 153 12.22 -1.17 -19.14
CA SER A 153 12.94 0.12 -19.18
C SER A 153 14.44 -0.11 -19.01
N ALA A 154 14.83 -0.95 -18.05
CA ALA A 154 16.21 -1.39 -17.85
C ALA A 154 16.77 -2.12 -19.09
N LEU A 155 16.08 -3.15 -19.58
CA LEU A 155 16.54 -3.93 -20.75
C LEU A 155 16.65 -3.08 -22.03
N SER A 156 15.86 -2.01 -22.13
CA SER A 156 15.91 -1.06 -23.24
C SER A 156 16.96 0.05 -23.06
N PHE A 157 17.71 0.06 -21.94
CA PHE A 157 18.65 1.13 -21.57
C PHE A 157 17.98 2.52 -21.60
N GLY A 158 16.72 2.59 -21.12
CA GLY A 158 15.91 3.81 -21.12
C GLY A 158 15.39 4.24 -22.49
N ALA A 159 15.40 3.37 -23.50
CA ALA A 159 14.75 3.67 -24.79
C ALA A 159 13.21 3.59 -24.69
N TRP A 160 12.71 2.62 -23.93
CA TRP A 160 11.31 2.51 -23.53
C TRP A 160 11.17 3.03 -22.10
N ARG A 161 10.27 4.02 -21.90
CA ARG A 161 10.03 4.72 -20.64
C ARG A 161 8.52 5.00 -20.52
N PRO A 162 7.72 4.02 -20.09
CA PRO A 162 6.26 4.17 -19.99
C PRO A 162 5.85 5.27 -19.00
N ASP A 163 6.74 5.60 -18.06
CA ASP A 163 6.58 6.52 -16.94
C ASP A 163 6.83 7.99 -17.34
N GLY A 164 7.33 8.21 -18.56
CA GLY A 164 7.64 9.55 -19.05
C GLY A 164 8.91 10.17 -18.45
N GLU A 165 9.73 9.39 -17.74
CA GLU A 165 11.02 9.81 -17.19
C GLU A 165 11.96 10.40 -18.26
N ALA A 166 12.93 11.21 -17.84
CA ALA A 166 13.92 11.79 -18.72
C ALA A 166 14.77 10.71 -19.42
N ALA A 167 15.26 10.99 -20.63
CA ALA A 167 16.05 10.03 -21.38
C ALA A 167 17.48 10.02 -20.82
N PRO A 168 18.06 8.87 -20.47
CA PRO A 168 19.46 8.85 -20.07
C PRO A 168 20.37 9.21 -21.26
N GLU A 169 21.28 10.15 -21.05
CA GLU A 169 22.22 10.66 -22.05
C GLU A 169 23.62 10.02 -21.88
N GLY A 170 24.17 9.53 -22.99
CA GLY A 170 25.47 8.87 -22.98
C GLY A 170 25.48 7.49 -22.30
N PHE A 171 26.67 6.92 -22.13
CA PHE A 171 26.82 5.55 -21.61
C PHE A 171 26.65 5.46 -20.10
N GLN A 172 27.19 6.43 -19.35
CA GLN A 172 27.17 6.41 -17.89
C GLN A 172 25.75 6.53 -17.34
N GLU A 173 24.96 7.48 -17.83
CA GLU A 173 23.57 7.64 -17.38
C GLU A 173 22.70 6.45 -17.79
N ARG A 174 22.97 5.80 -18.92
CA ARG A 174 22.28 4.57 -19.30
C ARG A 174 22.61 3.41 -18.37
N ALA A 175 23.86 3.30 -17.94
CA ALA A 175 24.28 2.27 -17.00
C ALA A 175 23.68 2.49 -15.61
N SER A 176 23.66 3.73 -15.09
CA SER A 176 22.98 4.04 -13.83
C SER A 176 21.47 3.81 -13.94
N PHE A 177 20.82 4.28 -15.02
CA PHE A 177 19.40 4.07 -15.26
C PHE A 177 19.01 2.59 -15.24
N VAL A 178 19.81 1.71 -15.85
CA VAL A 178 19.59 0.26 -15.79
C VAL A 178 19.64 -0.25 -14.36
N PHE A 179 20.64 0.18 -13.59
CA PHE A 179 20.79 -0.24 -12.20
C PHE A 179 19.64 0.27 -11.32
N ASP A 180 19.26 1.53 -11.49
CA ASP A 180 18.17 2.17 -10.75
C ASP A 180 16.85 1.42 -11.03
N LYS A 181 16.54 1.16 -12.31
CA LYS A 181 15.32 0.42 -12.71
C LYS A 181 15.30 -1.04 -12.28
N LEU A 182 16.44 -1.72 -12.25
CA LEU A 182 16.50 -3.07 -11.66
C LEU A 182 16.34 -3.05 -10.14
N THR A 183 16.78 -1.98 -9.48
CA THR A 183 16.61 -1.81 -8.04
C THR A 183 15.15 -1.52 -7.71
N GLU A 184 14.49 -0.62 -8.45
CA GLU A 184 13.05 -0.32 -8.35
C GLU A 184 12.20 -1.57 -8.56
N ALA A 185 12.44 -2.30 -9.66
CA ALA A 185 11.77 -3.57 -9.95
C ALA A 185 11.86 -4.60 -8.80
N VAL A 186 12.99 -4.65 -8.08
CA VAL A 186 13.16 -5.61 -6.97
C VAL A 186 12.59 -5.07 -5.66
N ALA A 187 12.98 -3.87 -5.26
CA ALA A 187 12.62 -3.31 -3.96
C ALA A 187 11.17 -2.84 -3.92
N ASP A 188 10.75 -2.08 -4.93
CA ASP A 188 9.45 -1.41 -4.93
C ASP A 188 8.37 -2.31 -5.52
N ASP A 189 8.64 -3.01 -6.63
CA ASP A 189 7.58 -3.79 -7.28
C ASP A 189 7.45 -5.22 -6.73
N VAL A 190 8.57 -5.91 -6.48
CA VAL A 190 8.52 -7.28 -5.94
C VAL A 190 8.36 -7.28 -4.43
N VAL A 191 9.26 -6.63 -3.70
CA VAL A 191 9.26 -6.71 -2.22
C VAL A 191 8.10 -5.91 -1.63
N ALA A 192 8.00 -4.61 -1.93
CA ALA A 192 6.92 -3.78 -1.40
C ALA A 192 5.59 -4.01 -2.14
N GLY A 193 5.61 -4.10 -3.47
CA GLY A 193 4.41 -4.25 -4.29
C GLY A 193 3.77 -5.63 -4.18
N VAL A 194 4.43 -6.67 -4.70
CA VAL A 194 3.91 -8.06 -4.66
C VAL A 194 3.86 -8.58 -3.23
N GLY A 195 4.92 -8.39 -2.44
CA GLY A 195 4.94 -8.82 -1.03
C GLY A 195 3.87 -8.12 -0.20
N GLY A 196 3.81 -6.79 -0.26
CA GLY A 196 2.81 -6.00 0.47
C GLY A 196 1.38 -6.34 0.06
N SER A 197 1.07 -6.39 -1.24
CA SER A 197 -0.28 -6.72 -1.72
C SER A 197 -0.75 -8.11 -1.28
N VAL A 198 0.13 -9.12 -1.27
CA VAL A 198 -0.21 -10.46 -0.76
C VAL A 198 -0.48 -10.44 0.74
N ASN A 199 0.28 -9.65 1.51
CA ASN A 199 0.05 -9.50 2.94
C ASN A 199 -1.28 -8.79 3.22
N HIS A 200 -1.57 -7.67 2.54
CA HIS A 200 -2.85 -6.96 2.66
C HIS A 200 -4.04 -7.85 2.27
N MET A 201 -3.93 -8.63 1.18
CA MET A 201 -4.94 -9.63 0.84
C MET A 201 -5.14 -10.67 1.96
N GLY A 202 -4.04 -11.13 2.57
CA GLY A 202 -4.10 -12.07 3.69
C GLY A 202 -4.81 -11.46 4.91
N GLU A 203 -4.46 -10.22 5.25
CA GLU A 203 -5.05 -9.42 6.32
C GLU A 203 -6.56 -9.25 6.13
N ASP A 204 -6.99 -8.76 4.96
CA ASP A 204 -8.40 -8.61 4.60
C ASP A 204 -9.19 -9.92 4.79
N LEU A 205 -8.63 -11.07 4.40
CA LEU A 205 -9.28 -12.36 4.59
C LEU A 205 -9.33 -12.79 6.06
N LEU A 206 -8.28 -12.52 6.83
CA LEU A 206 -8.24 -12.82 8.26
C LEU A 206 -9.24 -11.96 9.03
N LEU A 207 -9.32 -10.66 8.71
CA LEU A 207 -10.28 -9.72 9.30
C LEU A 207 -11.72 -10.05 8.89
N ALA A 208 -11.99 -10.40 7.63
CA ALA A 208 -13.29 -10.92 7.23
C ALA A 208 -13.68 -12.18 8.01
N GLY A 209 -12.72 -13.08 8.26
CA GLY A 209 -12.93 -14.24 9.11
C GLY A 209 -13.18 -13.88 10.57
N TRP A 210 -12.47 -12.87 11.08
CA TRP A 210 -12.59 -12.37 12.45
C TRP A 210 -13.96 -11.75 12.72
N ASN A 211 -14.41 -10.85 11.84
CA ASN A 211 -15.73 -10.21 11.93
C ASN A 211 -16.87 -11.24 11.78
N LEU A 212 -16.68 -12.28 10.96
CA LEU A 212 -17.64 -13.39 10.87
C LEU A 212 -17.77 -14.17 12.20
N VAL A 213 -16.68 -14.27 12.98
CA VAL A 213 -16.71 -14.89 14.31
C VAL A 213 -17.42 -13.97 15.32
N GLU A 214 -17.28 -12.65 15.20
CA GLU A 214 -17.96 -11.63 16.05
C GLU A 214 -19.48 -11.67 15.95
N MET A 215 -20.00 -11.99 14.76
CA MET A 215 -21.44 -12.15 14.54
C MET A 215 -22.11 -13.18 15.48
N VAL A 216 -21.35 -14.18 15.99
CA VAL A 216 -21.89 -15.22 16.88
C VAL A 216 -22.22 -14.68 18.28
N PRO A 217 -21.27 -14.09 19.04
CA PRO A 217 -21.61 -13.42 20.29
C PRO A 217 -22.60 -12.27 20.07
N ASP A 218 -22.52 -11.53 18.97
CA ASP A 218 -23.44 -10.42 18.73
C ASP A 218 -24.88 -10.88 18.51
N ALA A 219 -25.08 -12.01 17.84
CA ALA A 219 -26.40 -12.61 17.72
C ALA A 219 -26.92 -13.24 19.04
N THR A 220 -26.08 -13.43 20.06
CA THR A 220 -26.43 -14.25 21.25
C THR A 220 -26.42 -13.51 22.59
N ILE A 221 -25.53 -12.52 22.78
CA ILE A 221 -25.29 -11.85 24.07
C ILE A 221 -25.22 -10.31 23.98
N SER A 222 -25.48 -9.71 22.82
CA SER A 222 -25.47 -8.25 22.61
C SER A 222 -26.52 -7.48 23.42
N ASN A 223 -27.52 -8.15 23.98
CA ASN A 223 -28.56 -7.51 24.80
C ASN A 223 -28.16 -7.27 26.27
N VAL A 224 -26.89 -7.51 26.62
CA VAL A 224 -26.34 -7.27 27.95
C VAL A 224 -25.12 -6.36 27.81
N ASP A 225 -25.26 -5.08 28.18
CA ASP A 225 -24.22 -4.04 27.97
C ASP A 225 -22.83 -4.44 28.48
N ALA A 226 -22.77 -5.15 29.61
CA ALA A 226 -21.50 -5.60 30.19
C ALA A 226 -20.86 -6.73 29.38
N ALA A 227 -21.67 -7.60 28.77
CA ALA A 227 -21.20 -8.68 27.91
C ALA A 227 -20.77 -8.14 26.55
N GLU A 228 -21.58 -7.27 25.94
CA GLU A 228 -21.27 -6.55 24.69
C GLU A 228 -19.91 -5.84 24.80
N LYS A 229 -19.70 -5.01 25.83
CA LYS A 229 -18.40 -4.34 26.05
C LYS A 229 -17.22 -5.30 26.16
N VAL A 230 -17.41 -6.50 26.73
CA VAL A 230 -16.34 -7.49 26.83
C VAL A 230 -16.07 -8.12 25.46
N VAL A 231 -17.13 -8.46 24.71
CA VAL A 231 -17.06 -9.00 23.36
C VAL A 231 -16.35 -8.00 22.44
N SER A 232 -16.85 -6.78 22.32
CA SER A 232 -16.25 -5.72 21.47
C SER A 232 -14.78 -5.49 21.80
N ASN A 233 -14.41 -5.48 23.10
CA ASN A 233 -13.00 -5.34 23.48
C ASN A 233 -12.14 -6.55 23.06
N VAL A 234 -12.69 -7.76 23.07
CA VAL A 234 -11.98 -8.96 22.60
C VAL A 234 -11.77 -8.89 21.09
N PHE A 235 -12.80 -8.51 20.33
CA PHE A 235 -12.72 -8.42 18.88
C PHE A 235 -11.86 -7.26 18.40
N ASP A 236 -12.00 -6.06 18.97
CA ASP A 236 -11.11 -4.92 18.68
C ASP A 236 -9.63 -5.31 18.91
N ASN A 237 -9.30 -5.92 20.06
CA ASN A 237 -7.92 -6.29 20.34
C ASN A 237 -7.45 -7.48 19.46
N GLY A 238 -8.37 -8.33 19.02
CA GLY A 238 -8.05 -9.39 18.06
C GLY A 238 -7.69 -8.84 16.68
N GLN A 239 -8.43 -7.84 16.19
CA GLN A 239 -8.10 -7.09 14.98
C GLN A 239 -6.69 -6.49 15.09
N VAL A 240 -6.41 -5.75 16.16
CA VAL A 240 -5.07 -5.16 16.43
C VAL A 240 -3.95 -6.22 16.40
N VAL A 241 -4.23 -7.43 16.87
CA VAL A 241 -3.27 -8.55 16.83
C VAL A 241 -3.12 -9.11 15.42
N ILE A 242 -4.19 -9.23 14.65
CA ILE A 242 -4.15 -9.66 13.25
C ILE A 242 -3.30 -8.67 12.44
N ASP A 243 -3.60 -7.38 12.54
CA ASP A 243 -2.89 -6.33 11.80
C ASP A 243 -1.40 -6.31 12.19
N TYR A 244 -1.08 -6.37 13.48
CA TYR A 244 0.31 -6.50 13.94
C TYR A 244 1.01 -7.72 13.32
N LEU A 245 0.35 -8.88 13.28
CA LEU A 245 0.94 -10.11 12.78
C LEU A 245 1.15 -10.08 11.27
N THR A 246 0.30 -9.40 10.51
CA THR A 246 0.46 -9.24 9.05
C THR A 246 1.48 -8.16 8.72
N ASP A 247 1.51 -7.05 9.46
CA ASP A 247 2.44 -5.93 9.31
C ASP A 247 3.92 -6.34 9.43
N VAL A 248 4.21 -7.30 10.31
CA VAL A 248 5.60 -7.70 10.59
C VAL A 248 6.14 -8.75 9.62
N LEU A 249 5.31 -9.29 8.72
CA LEU A 249 5.74 -10.28 7.73
C LEU A 249 6.63 -9.65 6.64
N PRO A 250 7.52 -10.45 6.00
CA PRO A 250 8.33 -9.96 4.89
C PRO A 250 7.50 -9.28 3.80
N GLY A 251 7.90 -8.05 3.44
CA GLY A 251 7.20 -7.22 2.44
C GLY A 251 6.00 -6.43 2.96
N ALA A 252 5.56 -6.63 4.22
CA ALA A 252 4.51 -5.81 4.84
C ALA A 252 5.06 -4.51 5.45
N GLU A 253 4.16 -3.63 5.88
CA GLU A 253 4.49 -2.23 6.18
C GLU A 253 5.50 -2.05 7.31
N ALA A 254 5.28 -2.72 8.45
CA ALA A 254 6.24 -2.66 9.55
C ALA A 254 7.57 -3.26 9.13
N TRP A 255 7.56 -4.42 8.45
CA TRP A 255 8.79 -5.03 7.95
C TRP A 255 9.57 -4.09 7.03
N LEU A 256 8.91 -3.36 6.13
CA LEU A 256 9.52 -2.38 5.23
C LEU A 256 10.11 -1.18 5.99
N ARG A 257 9.44 -0.68 7.04
CA ARG A 257 9.98 0.36 7.93
C ARG A 257 11.22 -0.12 8.67
N ILE A 258 11.21 -1.33 9.22
CA ILE A 258 12.33 -1.89 9.99
C ILE A 258 13.56 -2.11 9.09
N HIS A 259 13.35 -2.54 7.85
CA HIS A 259 14.42 -2.85 6.89
C HIS A 259 14.87 -1.67 6.03
N ALA A 260 14.25 -0.50 6.24
CA ALA A 260 14.61 0.73 5.59
C ALA A 260 16.03 1.19 5.94
N THR A 261 16.73 1.74 4.95
CA THR A 261 18.01 2.44 5.13
C THR A 261 17.88 3.90 4.75
N ASP A 262 18.67 4.74 5.41
CA ASP A 262 18.95 6.09 4.92
C ASP A 262 20.40 6.12 4.41
N LEU A 263 20.54 6.07 3.08
CA LEU A 263 21.84 6.09 2.42
C LEU A 263 22.50 7.47 2.49
N ASN A 264 21.74 8.55 2.71
CA ASN A 264 22.30 9.90 2.83
C ASN A 264 23.03 10.07 4.17
N ASP A 265 22.42 9.59 5.25
CA ASP A 265 23.00 9.63 6.60
C ASP A 265 23.78 8.36 6.98
N ASN A 266 23.98 7.43 6.02
CA ASN A 266 24.61 6.12 6.23
C ASN A 266 24.00 5.31 7.39
N GLN A 267 22.69 5.43 7.60
CA GLN A 267 22.00 4.70 8.64
C GLN A 267 21.60 3.32 8.12
N VAL A 268 22.13 2.31 8.79
CA VAL A 268 21.81 0.91 8.55
C VAL A 268 20.38 0.57 9.00
N PRO A 269 19.80 -0.55 8.53
CA PRO A 269 18.46 -0.98 8.93
C PRO A 269 18.30 -1.07 10.45
N VAL A 270 17.05 -1.05 10.93
CA VAL A 270 16.67 -0.97 12.35
C VAL A 270 17.06 0.35 13.02
N PHE A 271 18.31 0.79 12.89
CA PHE A 271 18.77 2.05 13.49
C PHE A 271 18.02 3.24 12.91
N TYR A 272 17.85 3.28 11.58
CA TYR A 272 17.05 4.31 10.94
C TYR A 272 15.65 4.39 11.58
N ASN A 273 14.92 3.27 11.63
CA ASN A 273 13.62 3.22 12.29
C ASN A 273 13.66 3.69 13.76
N LEU A 274 14.67 3.29 14.54
CA LEU A 274 14.77 3.69 15.95
C LEU A 274 15.01 5.20 16.12
N THR A 275 15.73 5.84 15.20
CA THR A 275 16.04 7.27 15.24
C THR A 275 15.01 8.16 14.53
N THR A 276 14.19 7.61 13.64
CA THR A 276 13.10 8.34 12.97
C THR A 276 12.16 8.98 14.01
N PRO A 277 11.77 10.26 13.91
CA PRO A 277 10.84 10.87 14.85
C PRO A 277 9.45 10.23 14.80
N GLU A 278 8.61 10.50 15.81
CA GLU A 278 7.25 9.95 15.88
C GLU A 278 6.41 10.34 14.66
N ASN A 279 6.43 11.63 14.31
CA ASN A 279 5.82 12.17 13.11
C ASN A 279 6.93 12.44 12.09
N PHE A 280 6.98 11.64 11.03
CA PHE A 280 8.02 11.76 10.01
C PHE A 280 7.42 11.74 8.61
N THR A 281 7.62 12.84 7.87
CA THR A 281 7.13 13.02 6.51
C THR A 281 8.24 12.96 5.46
N GLY A 282 9.45 12.53 5.86
CA GLY A 282 10.58 12.43 4.93
C GLY A 282 10.58 11.13 4.12
N ASP A 283 9.70 10.21 4.45
CA ASP A 283 9.62 8.87 3.89
C ASP A 283 8.19 8.33 4.03
N THR A 284 7.61 7.93 2.90
CA THR A 284 6.21 7.51 2.79
C THR A 284 5.86 6.31 3.67
N ARG A 285 6.85 5.51 4.08
CA ARG A 285 6.65 4.35 4.96
C ARG A 285 6.23 4.74 6.38
N TRP A 286 6.52 5.96 6.82
CA TRP A 286 6.14 6.48 8.15
C TRP A 286 5.04 7.54 8.11
N GLU A 287 4.67 8.05 6.93
CA GLU A 287 3.66 9.11 6.80
C GLU A 287 2.28 8.70 7.34
N GLN A 288 1.99 7.40 7.39
CA GLN A 288 0.69 6.85 7.76
C GLN A 288 0.63 6.34 9.22
N VAL A 289 1.71 6.46 10.00
CA VAL A 289 1.77 5.93 11.37
C VAL A 289 2.52 6.84 12.33
N SER A 290 2.07 6.89 13.58
CA SER A 290 2.84 7.48 14.68
C SER A 290 3.94 6.51 15.10
N ASN A 291 5.21 6.84 14.80
CA ASN A 291 6.37 6.03 15.15
C ASN A 291 6.76 6.15 16.64
N THR A 292 5.82 5.80 17.53
CA THR A 292 5.99 5.88 18.98
C THR A 292 7.09 4.92 19.48
N PRO A 293 7.67 5.18 20.66
CA PRO A 293 8.58 4.22 21.32
C PRO A 293 8.02 2.80 21.41
N LEU A 294 6.72 2.65 21.69
CA LEU A 294 6.06 1.34 21.71
C LEU A 294 6.04 0.68 20.34
N ARG A 295 5.56 1.39 19.31
CA ARG A 295 5.46 0.86 17.93
C ARG A 295 6.82 0.37 17.45
N LYS A 296 7.85 1.22 17.61
CA LYS A 296 9.25 0.86 17.29
C LYS A 296 9.65 -0.46 17.92
N ALA A 297 9.39 -0.63 19.22
CA ALA A 297 9.79 -1.84 19.93
C ALA A 297 9.03 -3.08 19.45
N LEU A 298 7.70 -3.00 19.34
CA LEU A 298 6.85 -4.12 18.91
C LEU A 298 7.19 -4.56 17.50
N GLU A 299 7.16 -3.64 16.55
CA GLU A 299 7.39 -3.93 15.13
C GLU A 299 8.82 -4.39 14.87
N THR A 300 9.83 -3.79 15.51
CA THR A 300 11.22 -4.25 15.36
C THR A 300 11.38 -5.69 15.85
N VAL A 301 10.84 -6.02 17.02
CA VAL A 301 10.94 -7.39 17.55
C VAL A 301 10.15 -8.36 16.67
N GLY A 302 8.94 -8.00 16.26
CA GLY A 302 8.09 -8.81 15.39
C GLY A 302 8.74 -9.12 14.05
N SER A 303 9.24 -8.10 13.34
CA SER A 303 9.84 -8.28 12.02
C SER A 303 11.12 -9.12 12.08
N LEU A 304 11.98 -8.91 13.08
CA LEU A 304 13.19 -9.73 13.25
C LEU A 304 12.87 -11.19 13.59
N LEU A 305 11.80 -11.45 14.34
CA LEU A 305 11.33 -12.81 14.59
C LEU A 305 10.77 -13.46 13.32
N ALA A 306 10.03 -12.70 12.52
CA ALA A 306 9.52 -13.16 11.22
C ALA A 306 10.68 -13.53 10.27
N ASP A 307 11.74 -12.73 10.23
CA ASP A 307 12.96 -13.05 9.47
C ASP A 307 13.59 -14.36 9.93
N GLY A 308 13.73 -14.53 11.25
CA GLY A 308 14.27 -15.76 11.83
C GLY A 308 13.44 -17.00 11.47
N ALA A 309 12.12 -16.89 11.55
CA ALA A 309 11.20 -17.96 11.16
C ALA A 309 11.30 -18.29 9.66
N MET A 310 11.38 -17.27 8.81
CA MET A 310 11.52 -17.44 7.36
C MET A 310 12.84 -18.12 6.99
N LEU A 311 13.95 -17.71 7.60
CA LEU A 311 15.26 -18.35 7.40
C LEU A 311 15.26 -19.81 7.86
N MET A 312 14.60 -20.13 8.98
CA MET A 312 14.44 -21.50 9.43
C MET A 312 13.64 -22.34 8.43
N LEU A 313 12.54 -21.80 7.90
CA LEU A 313 11.70 -22.49 6.93
C LEU A 313 12.43 -22.72 5.60
N LEU A 314 13.15 -21.71 5.10
CA LEU A 314 13.99 -21.83 3.90
C LEU A 314 15.13 -22.84 4.10
N GLY A 315 15.73 -22.88 5.29
CA GLY A 315 16.78 -23.85 5.63
C GLY A 315 16.30 -25.30 5.72
N GLN A 316 14.98 -25.54 5.82
CA GLN A 316 14.37 -26.86 5.81
C GLN A 316 13.94 -27.33 4.43
N LEU A 317 13.93 -26.46 3.41
CA LEU A 317 13.62 -26.87 2.04
C LEU A 317 14.74 -27.80 1.54
N PRO A 318 14.41 -29.03 1.06
CA PRO A 318 15.42 -29.91 0.51
C PRO A 318 16.09 -29.20 -0.67
N SER A 319 17.42 -29.06 -0.59
CA SER A 319 18.21 -28.59 -1.74
C SER A 319 17.90 -29.50 -2.91
N THR A 320 17.25 -28.98 -3.96
CA THR A 320 16.91 -29.69 -5.20
C THR A 320 18.15 -29.91 -6.08
N SER A 321 19.21 -30.42 -5.46
CA SER A 321 20.49 -30.76 -6.07
C SER A 321 20.96 -32.10 -5.48
N GLN A 322 20.33 -33.20 -5.92
CA GLN A 322 20.76 -34.62 -5.88
C GLN A 322 19.54 -35.44 -6.34
N ASP A 323 19.52 -36.28 -7.38
CA ASP A 323 20.57 -37.08 -8.04
C ASP A 323 20.29 -37.25 -9.55
N HIS A 324 21.26 -36.87 -10.39
CA HIS A 324 21.40 -37.41 -11.74
C HIS A 324 22.78 -38.08 -11.82
N HIS A 325 22.86 -39.34 -11.42
CA HIS A 325 23.96 -40.26 -11.75
C HIS A 325 23.40 -41.61 -12.18
#